data_AF-A0A8R1J0F6-F1
#
_entry.id   AF-A0A8R1J0F6-F1
#
_cell.length_a   1.000
_cell.length_b   1.000
_cell.length_c   1.000
_cell.angle_alpha   90.00
_cell.angle_beta   90.00
_cell.angle_gamma   90.00
#
_symmetry.space_group_name_H-M   'P 1'
#
loop_
_entity.id
_entity.type
_entity.pdbx_description
1 polymer ?
#
loop_
_entity_poly.entity_id
_entity_poly.type
_entity_poly.pdbx_seq_one_letter_code
_entity_poly.pdbx_strand_id
1 'polypeptide(L)'
;MAGKLRYMDSREDEQTRGITMKSSGISLLCEPLLINLIDSPGHVDFSGEVTSALILSDIALLLIDVIEGICSQTEALIRQVIRNGQAMILVINKIDRLRVELKMSASEAYQHMARLIEGVNSCISQVLGGIVLEDDTWGNIEE
;
A
#
# COMPACT_ATOMS: atom_id res chain seq x y z
N MET A 1 9.44 17.15 -8.12
CA MET A 1 10.19 16.12 -8.88
C MET A 1 10.52 15.01 -7.92
N ALA A 2 9.92 13.82 -8.09
CA ALA A 2 10.34 12.62 -7.34
C ALA A 2 11.84 12.39 -7.56
N GLY A 3 12.54 11.93 -6.52
CA GLY A 3 14.00 11.92 -6.44
C GLY A 3 14.68 11.36 -7.70
N LYS A 4 15.66 12.10 -8.24
CA LYS A 4 16.49 11.67 -9.38
C LYS A 4 17.25 10.35 -9.12
N LEU A 5 17.29 9.88 -7.88
CA LEU A 5 17.96 8.65 -7.47
C LEU A 5 16.91 7.62 -7.07
N ARG A 6 16.59 6.68 -7.97
CA ARG A 6 15.78 5.51 -7.64
C ARG A 6 16.71 4.40 -7.16
N TYR A 7 17.06 4.46 -5.88
CA TYR A 7 18.06 3.57 -5.29
C TYR A 7 17.66 2.08 -5.37
N MET A 8 16.35 1.81 -5.40
CA MET A 8 15.80 0.45 -5.43
C MET A 8 15.54 -0.06 -6.85
N ASP A 9 15.41 0.82 -7.86
CA ASP A 9 15.34 0.46 -9.28
C ASP A 9 16.77 0.33 -9.86
N SER A 10 17.44 -0.76 -9.52
CA SER A 10 18.85 -0.98 -9.90
C SER A 10 19.05 -1.49 -11.32
N ARG A 11 17.98 -1.92 -12.01
CA ARG A 11 18.06 -2.51 -13.36
C ARG A 11 17.82 -1.46 -14.46
N GLU A 12 18.49 -1.64 -15.60
CA GLU A 12 18.39 -0.72 -16.75
C GLU A 12 16.97 -0.69 -17.37
N ASP A 13 16.25 -1.82 -17.35
CA ASP A 13 14.87 -1.93 -17.83
C ASP A 13 13.87 -1.17 -16.95
N GLU A 14 14.05 -1.21 -15.63
CA GLU A 14 13.24 -0.47 -14.64
C GLU A 14 13.44 1.05 -14.76
N GLN A 15 14.70 1.48 -14.87
CA GLN A 15 15.04 2.90 -15.05
C GLN A 15 14.43 3.47 -16.33
N THR A 16 14.51 2.70 -17.43
CA THR A 16 13.94 3.10 -18.73
C THR A 16 12.42 3.21 -18.68
N ARG A 17 11.74 2.29 -17.99
CA ARG A 17 10.27 2.21 -17.97
C ARG A 17 9.61 3.07 -16.90
N GLY A 18 10.35 3.50 -15.89
CA GLY A 18 9.76 4.33 -14.85
C GLY A 18 9.07 3.57 -13.73
N ILE A 19 9.17 2.24 -13.71
CA ILE A 19 8.41 1.35 -12.82
C ILE A 19 9.32 0.27 -12.23
N THR A 20 9.09 -0.07 -10.96
CA THR A 20 9.71 -1.22 -10.29
C THR A 20 9.11 -2.51 -10.86
N MET A 21 9.97 -3.42 -11.32
CA MET A 21 9.57 -4.70 -11.94
C MET A 21 9.96 -5.89 -11.07
N LYS A 22 10.99 -5.75 -10.24
CA LYS A 22 11.44 -6.77 -9.30
C LYS A 22 11.49 -6.24 -7.88
N SER A 23 11.15 -7.11 -6.93
CA SER A 23 11.23 -6.76 -5.53
C SER A 23 12.68 -6.54 -5.11
N SER A 24 12.97 -5.43 -4.43
CA SER A 24 14.30 -5.07 -3.93
C SER A 24 14.26 -4.85 -2.44
N GLY A 25 15.33 -5.20 -1.73
CA GLY A 25 15.41 -5.15 -0.27
C GLY A 25 16.54 -4.26 0.21
N ILE A 26 16.28 -3.41 1.20
CA ILE A 26 17.32 -2.68 1.94
C ILE A 26 17.16 -2.90 3.44
N SER A 27 18.27 -2.94 4.17
CA SER A 27 18.26 -2.99 5.63
C SER A 27 18.62 -1.63 6.19
N LEU A 28 17.77 -1.11 7.08
CA LEU A 28 17.92 0.16 7.77
C LEU A 28 18.17 -0.11 9.26
N LEU A 29 19.33 0.31 9.77
CA LEU A 29 19.61 0.23 11.20
C LEU A 29 18.99 1.45 11.91
N CYS A 30 18.01 1.19 12.77
CA CYS A 30 17.36 2.17 13.64
C CYS A 30 17.47 1.67 15.08
N GLU A 31 18.62 1.91 15.71
CA GLU A 31 18.96 1.28 17.00
C GLU A 31 17.82 1.39 18.04
N PRO A 32 17.43 0.28 18.69
CA PRO A 32 18.04 -1.06 18.67
C PRO A 32 17.50 -2.01 17.57
N LEU A 33 16.73 -1.52 16.61
CA LEU A 33 16.02 -2.31 15.60
C LEU A 33 16.76 -2.34 14.25
N LEU A 34 16.70 -3.49 13.58
CA LEU A 34 17.07 -3.63 12.17
C LEU A 34 15.77 -3.79 11.36
N ILE A 35 15.49 -2.82 10.50
CA ILE A 35 14.28 -2.80 9.68
C ILE A 35 14.66 -3.23 8.26
N ASN A 36 14.07 -4.31 7.77
CA ASN A 36 14.23 -4.74 6.38
C ASN A 36 13.05 -4.20 5.57
N LEU A 37 13.34 -3.28 4.65
CA LEU A 37 12.35 -2.74 3.75
C LEU A 37 12.39 -3.52 2.44
N ILE A 38 11.24 -4.07 2.03
CA ILE A 38 11.05 -4.70 0.72
C ILE A 38 10.22 -3.73 -0.11
N ASP A 39 10.79 -3.23 -1.21
CA ASP A 39 10.08 -2.46 -2.22
C ASP A 39 9.56 -3.41 -3.28
N SER A 40 8.24 -3.52 -3.36
CA SER A 40 7.55 -4.40 -4.30
C SER A 40 6.98 -3.62 -5.49
N PRO A 41 6.92 -4.22 -6.69
CA PRO A 41 6.30 -3.59 -7.87
C PRO A 41 4.87 -3.07 -7.63
N GLY A 42 4.54 -1.85 -8.06
CA GLY A 42 3.18 -1.30 -7.95
C GLY A 42 2.23 -1.67 -9.11
N HIS A 43 2.72 -2.32 -10.17
CA HIS A 43 1.93 -2.61 -11.37
C HIS A 43 1.18 -3.95 -11.26
N VAL A 44 -0.06 -4.01 -11.75
CA VAL A 44 -0.94 -5.19 -11.68
C VAL A 44 -0.34 -6.46 -12.26
N ASP A 45 0.44 -6.32 -13.33
CA ASP A 45 1.15 -7.42 -14.00
C ASP A 45 2.18 -8.12 -13.11
N PHE A 46 2.58 -7.51 -12.00
CA PHE A 46 3.56 -8.05 -11.05
C PHE A 46 2.94 -8.41 -9.70
N SER A 47 1.62 -8.66 -9.65
CA SER A 47 0.90 -9.07 -8.43
C SER A 47 1.52 -10.27 -7.69
N GLY A 48 2.17 -11.19 -8.41
CA GLY A 48 2.91 -12.32 -7.79
C GLY A 48 4.14 -11.90 -6.97
N GLU A 49 4.87 -10.87 -7.41
CA GLU A 49 5.98 -10.28 -6.66
C GLU A 49 5.48 -9.56 -5.41
N VAL A 50 4.39 -8.80 -5.53
CA VAL A 50 3.74 -8.12 -4.41
C VAL A 50 3.26 -9.11 -3.35
N THR A 51 2.62 -10.18 -3.78
CA THR A 51 2.15 -11.24 -2.87
C THR A 51 3.33 -11.90 -2.15
N SER A 52 4.42 -12.16 -2.87
CA SER A 52 5.63 -12.75 -2.29
C SER A 52 6.28 -11.81 -1.26
N ALA A 53 6.40 -10.52 -1.58
CA ALA A 53 6.92 -9.50 -0.68
C ALA A 53 6.05 -9.36 0.58
N LEU A 54 4.72 -9.40 0.44
CA LEU A 54 3.80 -9.40 1.55
C LEU A 54 4.02 -10.64 2.44
N ILE A 55 4.06 -11.85 1.90
CA ILE A 55 4.27 -13.07 2.70
C ILE A 55 5.60 -13.03 3.50
N LEU A 56 6.63 -12.40 2.95
CA LEU A 56 7.94 -12.27 3.60
C LEU A 56 8.03 -11.15 4.65
N SER A 57 7.00 -10.31 4.77
CA SER A 57 7.01 -9.12 5.61
C SER A 57 6.16 -9.31 6.86
N ASP A 58 6.58 -8.74 7.99
CA ASP A 58 5.74 -8.71 9.20
C ASP A 58 4.70 -7.58 9.15
N ILE A 59 5.06 -6.48 8.48
CA ILE A 59 4.29 -5.24 8.42
C ILE A 59 4.14 -4.80 6.96
N ALA A 60 2.92 -4.48 6.55
CA ALA A 60 2.63 -3.90 5.25
C ALA A 60 2.48 -2.39 5.34
N LEU A 61 3.19 -1.64 4.49
CA LEU A 61 3.02 -0.20 4.32
C LEU A 61 2.01 0.06 3.19
N LEU A 62 0.83 0.55 3.54
CA LEU A 62 -0.22 0.89 2.58
C LEU A 62 -0.03 2.34 2.10
N LEU A 63 0.62 2.51 0.96
CA LEU A 63 0.85 3.82 0.36
C LEU A 63 -0.37 4.27 -0.47
N ILE A 64 -0.97 5.40 -0.13
CA ILE A 64 -2.12 5.97 -0.85
C ILE A 64 -1.80 7.39 -1.32
N ASP A 65 -1.94 7.66 -2.61
CA ASP A 65 -1.84 9.02 -3.14
C ASP A 65 -3.01 9.86 -2.64
N VAL A 66 -2.70 11.04 -2.08
CA VAL A 66 -3.69 11.90 -1.44
C VAL A 66 -4.77 12.41 -2.40
N ILE A 67 -4.49 12.48 -3.70
CA ILE A 67 -5.43 12.94 -4.73
C ILE A 67 -6.18 11.77 -5.35
N GLU A 68 -5.47 10.71 -5.75
CA GLU A 68 -6.10 9.55 -6.41
C GLU A 68 -6.96 8.74 -5.44
N GLY A 69 -6.55 8.65 -4.18
CA GLY A 69 -7.27 7.94 -3.14
C GLY A 69 -7.20 6.42 -3.29
N ILE A 70 -8.29 5.75 -2.93
CA ILE A 70 -8.37 4.28 -2.89
C ILE A 70 -8.76 3.77 -4.27
N CYS A 71 -7.95 2.87 -4.81
CA CYS A 71 -8.19 2.18 -6.08
C CYS A 71 -8.60 0.72 -5.83
N SER A 72 -9.13 0.04 -6.85
CA SER A 72 -9.44 -1.40 -6.77
C SER A 72 -8.23 -2.26 -6.39
N GLN A 73 -7.03 -1.83 -6.79
CA GLN A 73 -5.76 -2.47 -6.43
C GLN A 73 -5.49 -2.34 -4.92
N THR A 74 -5.77 -1.18 -4.33
CA THR A 74 -5.63 -0.93 -2.90
C THR A 74 -6.53 -1.88 -2.09
N GLU A 75 -7.77 -2.08 -2.52
CA GLU A 75 -8.70 -3.03 -1.89
C GLU A 75 -8.17 -4.47 -1.95
N ALA A 76 -7.64 -4.90 -3.09
CA ALA A 76 -7.06 -6.23 -3.24
C ALA A 76 -5.87 -6.44 -2.29
N LEU A 77 -5.01 -5.44 -2.11
CA LEU A 77 -3.89 -5.50 -1.15
C LEU A 77 -4.36 -5.54 0.29
N ILE A 78 -5.34 -4.69 0.66
CA ILE A 78 -5.95 -4.71 2.00
C ILE A 78 -6.50 -6.11 2.32
N ARG A 79 -7.17 -6.76 1.36
CA ARG A 79 -7.68 -8.13 1.53
C ARG A 79 -6.57 -9.13 1.77
N GLN A 80 -5.46 -9.06 1.03
CA GLN A 80 -4.32 -9.97 1.23
C GLN A 80 -3.67 -9.77 2.60
N VAL A 81 -3.41 -8.52 2.99
CA VAL A 81 -2.79 -8.17 4.28
C VAL A 81 -3.64 -8.66 5.45
N ILE A 82 -4.96 -8.46 5.39
CA ILE A 82 -5.89 -8.92 6.43
C ILE A 82 -5.92 -10.44 6.51
N ARG A 83 -6.03 -11.14 5.37
CA ARG A 83 -6.04 -12.61 5.35
C ARG A 83 -4.74 -13.23 5.90
N ASN A 84 -3.62 -12.55 5.68
CA ASN A 84 -2.33 -12.97 6.22
C ASN A 84 -2.14 -12.60 7.70
N GLY A 85 -3.09 -11.88 8.33
CA GLY A 85 -3.01 -11.44 9.71
C GLY A 85 -1.90 -10.42 9.98
N GLN A 86 -1.47 -9.68 8.96
CA GLN A 86 -0.32 -8.77 9.03
C GLN A 86 -0.73 -7.40 9.58
N ALA A 87 0.18 -6.75 10.31
CA ALA A 87 -0.01 -5.37 10.73
C ALA A 87 0.11 -4.45 9.50
N MET A 88 -0.75 -3.43 9.44
CA MET A 88 -0.79 -2.49 8.32
C MET A 88 -0.60 -1.05 8.81
N ILE A 89 0.28 -0.31 8.14
CA ILE A 89 0.50 1.12 8.40
C ILE A 89 0.08 1.92 7.18
N LEU A 90 -0.92 2.79 7.35
CA LEU A 90 -1.36 3.71 6.31
C LEU A 90 -0.34 4.85 6.13
N VAL A 91 0.07 5.09 4.90
CA VAL A 91 0.95 6.20 4.52
C VAL A 91 0.28 7.01 3.42
N ILE A 92 -0.09 8.26 3.74
CA ILE A 92 -0.65 9.19 2.76
C ILE A 92 0.50 9.89 2.03
N ASN A 93 0.60 9.65 0.73
CA ASN A 93 1.67 10.13 -0.14
C ASN A 93 1.25 11.36 -0.96
N LYS A 94 2.24 12.13 -1.41
CA LYS A 94 2.10 13.32 -2.28
C LYS A 94 1.20 14.43 -1.73
N ILE A 95 1.22 14.65 -0.42
CA ILE A 95 0.45 15.71 0.28
C ILE A 95 0.74 17.11 -0.30
N ASP A 96 1.95 17.33 -0.84
CA ASP A 96 2.33 18.56 -1.51
C ASP A 96 1.41 18.94 -2.69
N ARG A 97 0.84 17.94 -3.38
CA ARG A 97 -0.07 18.16 -4.51
C ARG A 97 -1.37 18.86 -4.11
N LEU A 98 -1.83 18.69 -2.86
CA LEU A 98 -3.00 19.43 -2.35
C LEU A 98 -2.80 20.94 -2.41
N ARG A 99 -1.58 21.40 -2.14
CA ARG A 99 -1.24 22.82 -2.20
C ARG A 99 -0.83 23.27 -3.59
N VAL A 100 -0.02 22.49 -4.29
CA VAL A 100 0.58 22.90 -5.58
C VAL A 100 -0.41 22.77 -6.73
N GLU A 101 -1.15 21.66 -6.79
CA GLU A 101 -2.07 21.36 -7.90
C GLU A 101 -3.48 21.84 -7.60
N LEU A 102 -4.03 21.45 -6.44
CA LEU A 102 -5.42 21.77 -6.05
C LEU A 102 -5.56 23.13 -5.37
N LYS A 103 -4.44 23.79 -5.02
CA LYS A 103 -4.39 25.12 -4.39
C LYS A 103 -5.23 25.25 -3.12
N MET A 104 -5.44 24.14 -2.41
CA MET A 104 -6.23 24.09 -1.19
C MET A 104 -5.60 24.95 -0.08
N SER A 105 -6.45 25.48 0.80
CA SER A 105 -6.08 25.99 2.12
C SER A 105 -5.75 24.85 3.08
N ALA A 106 -5.12 25.16 4.22
CA ALA A 106 -4.81 24.15 5.23
C ALA A 106 -6.06 23.45 5.79
N SER A 107 -7.17 24.19 5.93
CA SER A 107 -8.43 23.64 6.41
C SER A 107 -9.05 22.67 5.39
N GLU A 108 -9.04 23.02 4.10
CA GLU A 108 -9.53 22.16 3.03
C GLU A 108 -8.67 20.90 2.89
N ALA A 109 -7.35 21.05 2.96
CA ALA A 109 -6.41 19.92 2.93
C ALA A 109 -6.64 18.95 4.10
N TYR A 110 -6.86 19.47 5.31
CA TYR A 110 -7.22 18.65 6.47
C TYR A 110 -8.52 17.88 6.24
N GLN A 111 -9.59 18.56 5.81
CA GLN A 111 -10.87 17.91 5.52
C GLN A 111 -10.78 16.88 4.40
N HIS A 112 -9.91 17.12 3.41
CA HIS A 112 -9.63 16.16 2.34
C HIS A 112 -8.96 14.89 2.88
N MET A 113 -7.91 15.03 3.68
CA MET A 113 -7.22 13.88 4.29
C MET A 113 -8.11 13.12 5.28
N ALA A 114 -8.94 13.82 6.07
CA ALA A 114 -9.89 13.18 6.96
C ALA A 114 -10.88 12.28 6.21
N ARG A 115 -11.47 12.79 5.12
CA ARG A 115 -12.35 12.00 4.23
C ARG A 115 -11.63 10.83 3.59
N LEU A 116 -10.35 10.98 3.23
CA LEU A 116 -9.55 9.89 2.70
C LEU A 116 -9.39 8.77 3.73
N ILE A 117 -9.06 9.11 4.98
CA ILE A 117 -8.92 8.15 6.08
C ILE A 117 -10.26 7.44 6.36
N GLU A 118 -11.38 8.17 6.38
CA GLU A 118 -12.72 7.59 6.49
C GLU A 118 -13.00 6.59 5.36
N GLY A 119 -12.65 6.93 4.12
CA GLY A 119 -12.73 6.02 2.98
C GLY A 119 -11.92 4.74 3.18
N VAL A 120 -10.70 4.85 3.73
CA VAL A 120 -9.82 3.70 3.99
C VAL A 120 -10.46 2.80 5.04
N ASN A 121 -10.96 3.38 6.13
CA ASN A 121 -11.65 2.64 7.19
C ASN A 121 -12.91 1.93 6.68
N SER A 122 -13.67 2.58 5.80
CA SER A 122 -14.84 1.97 5.15
C SER A 122 -14.43 0.78 4.29
N CYS A 123 -13.37 0.91 3.47
CA CYS A 123 -12.84 -0.17 2.64
C CYS A 123 -12.38 -1.36 3.50
N ILE A 124 -11.60 -1.11 4.56
CA ILE A 124 -11.15 -2.15 5.50
C ILE A 124 -12.35 -2.86 6.13
N SER A 125 -13.38 -2.11 6.56
CA SER A 125 -14.58 -2.69 7.18
C SER A 125 -15.35 -3.58 6.20
N GLN A 126 -15.46 -3.17 4.94
CA GLN A 126 -16.10 -3.96 3.87
C GLN A 126 -15.32 -5.24 3.58
N VAL A 127 -13.99 -5.15 3.50
CA VAL A 127 -13.13 -6.31 3.25
C VAL A 127 -13.20 -7.30 4.42
N LEU A 128 -13.14 -6.81 5.67
CA LEU A 128 -13.30 -7.65 6.86
C LEU A 128 -14.65 -8.36 6.87
N GLY A 129 -15.74 -7.63 6.63
CA GLY A 129 -17.07 -8.22 6.57
C GLY A 129 -17.19 -9.27 5.47
N GLY A 130 -16.59 -9.03 4.30
CA GLY A 130 -16.54 -9.99 3.21
C GLY A 130 -15.79 -11.28 3.55
N ILE A 131 -14.64 -11.17 4.23
CA ILE A 131 -13.84 -12.34 4.65
C ILE A 131 -14.60 -13.18 5.69
N VAL A 132 -15.20 -12.55 6.70
CA VAL A 132 -15.98 -13.25 7.73
C VAL A 132 -17.12 -14.06 7.10
N LEU A 133 -17.85 -13.46 6.16
CA LEU A 133 -18.93 -14.16 5.45
C LEU A 133 -18.43 -15.33 4.61
N GLU A 134 -17.27 -15.18 3.95
CA GLU A 134 -16.64 -16.27 3.20
C GLU A 134 -16.29 -17.43 4.14
N ASP A 135 -15.62 -17.16 5.25
CA ASP A 135 -15.22 -18.19 6.23
C ASP A 135 -16.44 -18.91 6.85
N ASP A 136 -17.50 -18.19 7.17
CA ASP A 136 -18.77 -18.77 7.64
C ASP A 136 -19.40 -19.68 6.58
N THR A 137 -19.36 -19.29 5.30
CA THR A 137 -19.91 -20.14 4.22
C THR A 137 -19.10 -21.42 4.02
N TRP A 138 -17.77 -21.38 4.14
CA TRP A 138 -16.93 -22.58 4.05
C TRP A 138 -17.11 -23.52 5.23
N GLY A 139 -17.23 -22.97 6.46
CA GLY A 139 -17.50 -23.78 7.66
C GLY A 139 -18.82 -24.54 7.62
N ASN A 140 -19.84 -24.00 6.94
CA ASN A 140 -21.15 -24.63 6.77
C ASN A 140 -21.21 -25.66 5.62
N ILE A 141 -20.19 -25.74 4.75
CA ILE A 141 -20.13 -26.72 3.65
C ILE A 141 -19.36 -27.99 4.08
N GLU A 142 -18.52 -27.91 5.10
CA GLU A 142 -17.76 -29.04 5.66
C GLU A 142 -18.51 -29.82 6.76
N GLU A 143 -19.69 -29.37 7.20
CA GLU A 143 -20.65 -30.12 8.06
C GLU A 143 -21.72 -30.85 7.23
#